data_AF-A0A3Q0DV89-F1
#
_entry.id   AF-A0A3Q0DV89-F1
#
_cell.length_a   1.000
_cell.length_b   1.000
_cell.length_c   1.000
_cell.angle_alpha   90.00
_cell.angle_beta   90.00
_cell.angle_gamma   90.00
#
_symmetry.space_group_name_H-M   'P 1'
#
loop_
_entity.id
_entity.type
_entity.pdbx_description
1 polymer ?
#
loop_
_entity_poly.entity_id
_entity_poly.type
_entity_poly.pdbx_seq_one_letter_code
_entity_poly.pdbx_strand_id
1 'polypeptide(L)'
;LKYCHLLVRGFRPRPSTDAHALQRYMCSRFFIDFPDLVEQQRTLERYLEAHFGGADAARRYACLVTLHQVVNESTVCLMNHERRQTLDLIAALALQALAEQGPAATAALAWCPPGPDGLVPTTVNYYVTPVQPLLAP
;
A
#
# COMPACT_ATOMS: atom_id res chain seq x y z
N LEU A 1 3.12 -3.95 -10.77
CA LEU A 1 2.99 -2.48 -10.98
C LEU A 1 1.61 -2.07 -11.50
N LYS A 2 1.26 -2.35 -12.76
CA LYS A 2 -0.07 -1.98 -13.33
C LYS A 2 -1.25 -2.48 -12.48
N TYR A 3 -1.17 -3.70 -11.95
CA TYR A 3 -2.18 -4.25 -11.03
C TYR A 3 -2.38 -3.37 -9.78
N CYS A 4 -1.32 -3.03 -9.06
CA CYS A 4 -1.39 -2.14 -7.89
C CYS A 4 -1.94 -0.76 -8.24
N HIS A 5 -1.56 -0.22 -9.41
CA HIS A 5 -2.11 1.05 -9.91
C HIS A 5 -3.64 0.95 -10.17
N LEU A 6 -4.13 -0.16 -10.70
CA LEU A 6 -5.59 -0.37 -10.83
C LEU A 6 -6.26 -0.42 -9.45
N LEU A 7 -5.68 -1.09 -8.46
CA LEU A 7 -6.25 -1.19 -7.13
C LEU A 7 -6.42 0.17 -6.44
N VAL A 8 -5.41 1.06 -6.54
CA VAL A 8 -5.49 2.42 -5.95
C VAL A 8 -6.47 3.33 -6.69
N ARG A 9 -6.85 2.99 -7.92
CA ARG A 9 -7.92 3.68 -8.67
C ARG A 9 -9.32 3.12 -8.36
N GLY A 10 -9.43 2.22 -7.39
CA GLY A 10 -10.70 1.62 -6.97
C GLY A 10 -11.13 0.41 -7.78
N PHE A 11 -10.34 -0.05 -8.76
CA PHE A 11 -10.66 -1.29 -9.46
C PHE A 11 -10.50 -2.49 -8.54
N ARG A 12 -11.33 -3.52 -8.75
CA ARG A 12 -11.29 -4.77 -7.99
C ARG A 12 -11.31 -5.96 -8.96
N PRO A 13 -10.62 -7.07 -8.62
CA PRO A 13 -10.78 -8.32 -9.35
C PRO A 13 -12.26 -8.75 -9.38
N ARG A 14 -12.67 -9.46 -10.43
CA ARG A 14 -14.00 -10.05 -10.44
C ARG A 14 -14.10 -11.14 -9.37
N PRO A 15 -15.28 -11.41 -8.80
CA PRO A 15 -15.44 -12.44 -7.76
C PRO A 15 -14.99 -13.83 -8.20
N SER A 16 -15.09 -14.15 -9.50
CA SER A 16 -14.65 -15.42 -10.08
C SER A 16 -13.14 -15.51 -10.32
N THR A 17 -12.38 -14.44 -10.05
CA THR A 17 -10.94 -14.38 -10.29
C THR A 17 -10.17 -14.78 -9.05
N ASP A 18 -9.31 -15.79 -9.15
CA ASP A 18 -8.33 -16.09 -8.12
C ASP A 18 -7.22 -15.02 -8.12
N ALA A 19 -7.46 -13.96 -7.34
CA ALA A 19 -6.55 -12.82 -7.23
C ALA A 19 -5.20 -13.24 -6.64
N HIS A 20 -5.16 -14.16 -5.68
CA HIS A 20 -3.92 -14.61 -5.05
C HIS A 20 -3.06 -15.44 -6.01
N ALA A 21 -3.66 -16.29 -6.85
CA ALA A 21 -2.90 -16.97 -7.91
C ALA A 21 -2.29 -15.98 -8.91
N LEU A 22 -3.06 -14.98 -9.33
CA LEU A 22 -2.56 -13.93 -10.24
C LEU A 22 -1.44 -13.11 -9.60
N GLN A 23 -1.59 -12.71 -8.34
CA GLN A 23 -0.56 -11.95 -7.63
C GLN A 23 0.72 -12.77 -7.50
N ARG A 24 0.64 -14.05 -7.11
CA ARG A 24 1.81 -14.95 -7.07
C ARG A 24 2.51 -15.04 -8.42
N TYR A 25 1.75 -15.20 -9.50
CA TYR A 25 2.30 -15.24 -10.86
C TYR A 25 2.96 -13.92 -11.25
N MET A 26 2.30 -12.78 -10.99
CA MET A 26 2.84 -11.45 -11.29
C MET A 26 4.11 -11.15 -10.50
N CYS A 27 4.14 -11.49 -9.21
CA CYS A 27 5.34 -11.37 -8.38
C CYS A 27 6.46 -12.26 -8.91
N SER A 28 6.21 -13.54 -9.19
CA SER A 28 7.21 -14.45 -9.74
C SER A 28 7.81 -13.93 -11.05
N ARG A 29 6.98 -13.47 -12.01
CA ARG A 29 7.48 -12.88 -13.26
C ARG A 29 8.30 -11.61 -13.03
N PHE A 30 7.87 -10.74 -12.12
CA PHE A 30 8.63 -9.54 -11.78
C PHE A 30 10.05 -9.88 -11.28
N PHE A 31 10.19 -10.87 -10.40
CA PHE A 31 11.52 -11.28 -9.90
C PHE A 31 12.36 -12.00 -10.97
N ILE A 32 11.73 -12.73 -11.90
CA ILE A 32 12.45 -13.37 -13.02
C ILE A 32 12.92 -12.34 -14.04
N ASP A 33 12.07 -11.37 -14.38
CA ASP A 33 12.35 -10.35 -15.39
C ASP A 33 13.31 -9.27 -14.86
N PHE A 34 13.35 -9.05 -13.53
CA PHE A 34 14.19 -8.07 -12.85
C PHE A 34 14.88 -8.71 -11.61
N PRO A 35 15.89 -9.57 -11.82
CA PRO A 35 16.54 -10.29 -10.72
C PRO A 35 17.34 -9.37 -9.80
N ASP A 36 17.93 -8.30 -10.36
CA ASP A 36 18.79 -7.38 -9.61
C ASP A 36 18.01 -6.24 -8.94
N LEU A 37 18.37 -5.91 -7.70
CA LEU A 37 17.73 -4.82 -6.94
C LEU A 37 17.83 -3.46 -7.66
N VAL A 38 18.94 -3.23 -8.38
CA VAL A 38 19.15 -2.00 -9.17
C VAL A 38 18.17 -1.93 -10.34
N GLU A 39 17.88 -3.04 -11.01
CA GLU A 39 16.91 -3.09 -12.10
C GLU A 39 15.48 -2.94 -11.59
N GLN A 40 15.18 -3.53 -10.44
CA GLN A 40 13.90 -3.36 -9.74
C GLN A 40 13.69 -1.88 -9.39
N GLN A 41 14.68 -1.23 -8.79
CA GLN A 41 14.63 0.19 -8.44
C GLN A 41 14.39 1.05 -9.68
N ARG A 42 15.21 0.91 -10.74
CA ARG A 42 15.06 1.67 -11.98
C ARG A 42 13.69 1.46 -12.61
N THR A 43 13.18 0.23 -12.60
CA THR A 43 11.86 -0.10 -13.15
C THR A 43 10.75 0.55 -12.34
N LEU A 44 10.84 0.52 -11.00
CA LEU A 44 9.90 1.19 -10.10
C LEU A 44 9.91 2.70 -10.30
N GLU A 45 11.07 3.34 -10.22
CA GLU A 45 11.23 4.78 -10.38
C GLU A 45 10.68 5.26 -11.72
N ARG A 46 11.07 4.61 -12.82
CA ARG A 46 10.55 4.93 -14.16
C ARG A 46 9.04 4.78 -14.25
N TYR A 47 8.48 3.72 -13.66
CA TYR A 47 7.03 3.51 -13.65
C TYR A 47 6.32 4.60 -12.83
N LEU A 48 6.87 4.95 -11.67
CA LEU A 48 6.28 5.95 -10.79
C LEU A 48 6.33 7.35 -11.44
N GLU A 49 7.43 7.71 -12.09
CA GLU A 49 7.57 8.97 -12.80
C GLU A 49 6.58 9.06 -13.98
N ALA A 50 6.48 8.00 -14.78
CA ALA A 50 5.60 7.97 -15.94
C ALA A 50 4.10 8.01 -15.59
N HIS A 51 3.70 7.54 -14.39
CA HIS A 51 2.30 7.39 -14.01
C HIS A 51 1.83 8.31 -12.88
N PHE A 52 2.76 8.89 -12.11
CA PHE A 52 2.48 9.78 -10.98
C PHE A 52 3.35 11.06 -11.03
N GLY A 53 3.97 11.37 -12.17
CA GLY A 53 4.70 12.62 -12.38
C GLY A 53 3.77 13.82 -12.25
N GLY A 54 4.15 14.78 -11.39
CA GLY A 54 3.39 15.99 -11.07
C GLY A 54 2.37 15.82 -9.93
N ALA A 55 2.59 16.52 -8.82
CA ALA A 55 1.73 16.75 -7.64
C ALA A 55 0.96 15.56 -6.98
N ASP A 56 0.96 14.36 -7.55
CA ASP A 56 0.14 13.24 -7.11
C ASP A 56 0.91 12.30 -6.17
N ALA A 57 1.69 12.90 -5.27
CA ALA A 57 2.55 12.20 -4.31
C ALA A 57 1.74 11.28 -3.38
N ALA A 58 0.49 11.65 -3.05
CA ALA A 58 -0.43 10.83 -2.29
C ALA A 58 -0.79 9.52 -3.01
N ARG A 59 -1.12 9.56 -4.31
CA ARG A 59 -1.42 8.34 -5.09
C ARG A 59 -0.18 7.52 -5.36
N ARG A 60 0.99 8.16 -5.52
CA ARG A 60 2.29 7.48 -5.59
C ARG A 60 2.55 6.67 -4.32
N TYR A 61 2.37 7.27 -3.15
CA TYR A 61 2.50 6.60 -1.85
C TYR A 61 1.51 5.44 -1.71
N ALA A 62 0.22 5.65 -1.97
CA ALA A 62 -0.80 4.61 -1.89
C ALA A 62 -0.48 3.41 -2.81
N CYS A 63 0.06 3.67 -4.02
CA CYS A 63 0.46 2.62 -4.95
C CYS A 63 1.65 1.80 -4.41
N LEU A 64 2.62 2.47 -3.78
CA LEU A 64 3.77 1.80 -3.16
C LEU A 64 3.37 0.96 -1.94
N VAL A 65 2.47 1.47 -1.10
CA VAL A 65 1.92 0.69 0.03
C VAL A 65 1.16 -0.55 -0.48
N THR A 66 0.34 -0.39 -1.51
CA THR A 66 -0.37 -1.52 -2.13
C THR A 66 0.60 -2.53 -2.74
N LEU A 67 1.66 -2.05 -3.40
CA LEU A 67 2.70 -2.91 -3.96
C LEU A 67 3.42 -3.70 -2.86
N HIS A 68 3.80 -3.04 -1.76
CA HIS A 68 4.45 -3.67 -0.62
C HIS A 68 3.60 -4.82 -0.07
N GLN A 69 2.30 -4.61 0.14
CA GLN A 69 1.37 -5.64 0.60
C GLN A 69 1.31 -6.84 -0.37
N VAL A 70 1.12 -6.57 -1.66
CA VAL A 70 1.04 -7.63 -2.68
C VAL A 70 2.34 -8.46 -2.72
N VAL A 71 3.49 -7.81 -2.69
CA VAL A 71 4.79 -8.50 -2.67
C VAL A 71 4.96 -9.31 -1.40
N ASN A 72 4.60 -8.77 -0.24
CA ASN A 72 4.73 -9.46 1.05
C ASN A 72 3.86 -10.72 1.13
N GLU A 73 2.62 -10.65 0.63
CA GLU A 73 1.65 -11.75 0.72
C GLU A 73 1.83 -12.81 -0.37
N SER A 74 2.34 -12.44 -1.55
CA SER A 74 2.29 -13.30 -2.74
C SER A 74 3.63 -13.88 -3.17
N THR A 75 4.66 -13.79 -2.33
CA THR A 75 5.99 -14.33 -2.61
C THR A 75 6.31 -15.48 -1.67
N VAL A 76 6.62 -16.64 -2.25
CA VAL A 76 6.91 -17.88 -1.51
C VAL A 76 8.38 -17.90 -1.06
N CYS A 77 8.63 -18.60 0.04
CA CYS A 77 9.86 -18.60 0.85
C CYS A 77 11.20 -18.87 0.14
N LEU A 78 11.22 -19.30 -1.13
CA LEU A 78 12.47 -19.64 -1.84
C LEU A 78 13.41 -18.44 -2.06
N MET A 79 12.93 -17.20 -1.94
CA MET A 79 13.68 -15.97 -2.20
C MET A 79 13.52 -14.93 -1.08
N ASN A 80 13.59 -15.37 0.18
CA ASN A 80 13.29 -14.51 1.32
C ASN A 80 14.27 -13.32 1.46
N HIS A 81 15.54 -13.46 1.07
CA HIS A 81 16.48 -12.33 1.10
C HIS A 81 16.17 -11.28 0.04
N GLU A 82 16.06 -11.69 -1.23
CA GLU A 82 15.72 -10.80 -2.34
C GLU A 82 14.38 -10.12 -2.09
N ARG A 83 13.38 -10.88 -1.63
CA ARG A 83 12.09 -10.32 -1.20
C ARG A 83 12.24 -9.22 -0.16
N ARG A 84 13.01 -9.46 0.91
CA ARG A 84 13.22 -8.45 1.97
C ARG A 84 13.87 -7.20 1.39
N GLN A 85 14.90 -7.35 0.56
CA GLN A 85 15.54 -6.21 -0.10
C GLN A 85 14.57 -5.41 -0.97
N THR A 86 13.69 -6.09 -1.72
CA THR A 86 12.66 -5.42 -2.53
C THR A 86 11.60 -4.75 -1.67
N LEU A 87 11.17 -5.36 -0.57
CA LEU A 87 10.23 -4.76 0.38
C LEU A 87 10.83 -3.50 1.02
N ASP A 88 12.09 -3.57 1.46
CA ASP A 88 12.83 -2.44 2.03
C ASP A 88 12.97 -1.30 1.01
N LEU A 89 13.29 -1.63 -0.25
CA LEU A 89 13.32 -0.66 -1.35
C LEU A 89 11.96 0.01 -1.56
N ILE A 90 10.87 -0.77 -1.62
CA ILE A 90 9.52 -0.23 -1.80
C ILE A 90 9.15 0.68 -0.61
N ALA A 91 9.50 0.27 0.62
CA ALA A 91 9.26 1.06 1.82
C ALA A 91 10.04 2.38 1.80
N ALA A 92 11.31 2.37 1.39
CA ALA A 92 12.12 3.57 1.24
C ALA A 92 11.50 4.56 0.23
N LEU A 93 11.10 4.06 -0.95
CA LEU A 93 10.42 4.87 -1.96
C LEU A 93 9.08 5.44 -1.45
N ALA A 94 8.36 4.67 -0.62
CA ALA A 94 7.10 5.12 -0.03
C ALA A 94 7.34 6.25 0.98
N LEU A 95 8.34 6.12 1.84
CA LEU A 95 8.72 7.17 2.79
C LEU A 95 9.15 8.46 2.10
N GLN A 96 9.91 8.35 1.00
CA GLN A 96 10.23 9.50 0.15
C GLN A 96 8.96 10.15 -0.41
N ALA A 97 8.06 9.37 -1.01
CA ALA A 97 6.79 9.89 -1.53
C ALA A 97 5.88 10.49 -0.45
N LEU A 98 6.01 10.05 0.81
CA LEU A 98 5.29 10.63 1.95
C LEU A 98 5.91 11.97 2.39
N ALA A 99 7.25 12.07 2.40
CA ALA A 99 7.93 13.32 2.74
C ALA A 99 7.60 14.44 1.74
N GLU A 100 7.52 14.11 0.44
CA GLU A 100 7.16 15.06 -0.63
C GLU A 100 5.72 15.58 -0.54
N GLN A 101 4.82 14.90 0.19
CA GLN A 101 3.44 15.38 0.39
C GLN A 101 3.37 16.59 1.34
N GLY A 102 4.41 16.83 2.14
CA GLY A 102 4.44 17.88 3.15
C GLY A 102 3.47 17.65 4.32
N PRO A 103 3.68 18.33 5.47
CA PRO A 103 2.85 18.15 6.66
C PRO A 103 1.38 18.55 6.46
N ALA A 104 1.07 19.41 5.48
CA ALA A 104 -0.29 19.86 5.19
C ALA A 104 -1.19 18.76 4.58
N ALA A 105 -0.64 17.90 3.71
CA ALA A 105 -1.39 16.77 3.15
C ALA A 105 -1.56 15.63 4.15
N THR A 106 -0.54 15.36 4.98
CA THR A 106 -0.63 14.40 6.10
C THR A 106 -1.67 14.86 7.13
N ALA A 107 -1.72 16.17 7.43
CA ALA A 107 -2.76 16.75 8.26
C ALA A 107 -4.14 16.67 7.61
N ALA A 108 -4.27 16.82 6.28
CA ALA A 108 -5.55 16.64 5.58
C ALA A 108 -6.05 15.18 5.58
N LEU A 109 -5.15 14.19 5.57
CA LEU A 109 -5.51 12.77 5.76
C LEU A 109 -5.89 12.46 7.23
N ALA A 110 -5.31 13.18 8.20
CA ALA A 110 -5.63 13.05 9.62
C ALA A 110 -6.88 13.86 10.03
N TRP A 111 -7.16 14.96 9.35
CA TRP A 111 -8.35 15.80 9.51
C TRP A 111 -9.40 15.40 8.47
N CYS A 112 -10.01 14.24 8.64
CA CYS A 112 -11.40 14.13 8.21
C CYS A 112 -12.22 15.03 9.16
N PRO A 113 -12.79 16.16 8.70
CA PRO A 113 -13.75 16.85 9.53
C PRO A 113 -14.95 15.91 9.73
N PRO A 114 -15.58 15.88 10.91
CA PRO A 114 -16.85 15.19 11.05
C PRO A 114 -17.83 15.85 10.08
N GLY A 115 -18.21 15.12 9.04
CA GLY A 115 -19.22 15.59 8.09
C GLY A 115 -20.52 15.87 8.86
N PRO A 116 -21.19 17.00 8.60
CA PRO A 116 -22.51 17.24 9.13
C PRO A 116 -23.48 16.45 8.26
N ASP A 117 -23.59 15.15 8.49
CA ASP A 117 -24.84 14.40 8.37
C ASP A 117 -24.56 12.92 8.67
N GLY A 118 -25.25 12.44 9.70
CA GLY A 118 -25.04 11.13 10.29
C GLY A 118 -25.32 9.99 9.31
N LEU A 119 -24.26 9.29 8.91
CA LEU A 119 -24.29 7.85 8.77
C LEU A 119 -22.89 7.29 9.07
N VAL A 120 -22.77 6.67 10.23
CA VAL A 120 -21.55 5.99 10.71
C VAL A 120 -21.27 4.80 9.79
N PRO A 121 -20.10 4.69 9.13
CA PRO A 121 -19.60 3.39 8.71
C PRO A 121 -19.15 2.68 9.97
N THR A 122 -19.71 1.50 10.22
CA THR A 122 -19.41 0.65 11.37
C THR A 122 -17.96 0.17 11.32
N THR A 123 -17.03 1.00 11.76
CA THR A 123 -15.65 0.59 11.97
C THR A 123 -15.64 -0.21 13.27
N VAL A 124 -15.65 -1.54 13.13
CA VAL A 124 -15.43 -2.46 14.25
C VAL A 124 -14.01 -2.24 14.75
N ASN A 125 -13.87 -1.49 15.84
CA ASN A 125 -12.60 -1.18 16.47
C ASN A 125 -12.34 -2.21 17.58
N TYR A 126 -11.37 -3.12 17.38
CA TYR A 126 -11.03 -4.21 18.29
C TYR A 126 -10.05 -3.80 19.40
N TYR A 127 -10.35 -2.72 20.12
CA TYR A 127 -9.61 -2.41 21.34
C TYR A 127 -10.59 -2.28 22.51
N VAL A 128 -10.79 -3.40 23.20
CA VAL A 128 -11.48 -3.47 24.49
C VAL A 128 -10.47 -3.06 25.56
N THR A 129 -10.72 -1.94 26.24
CA THR A 129 -10.14 -1.63 27.56
C THR A 129 -11.17 -1.98 28.64
N PRO A 130 -10.77 -2.67 29.72
CA PRO A 130 -11.71 -3.06 30.78
C PRO A 130 -12.10 -1.84 31.62
N VAL A 131 -13.41 -1.63 31.77
CA VAL A 131 -14.00 -0.60 32.65
C VAL A 131 -13.95 -1.08 34.10
N GLN A 132 -13.35 -0.29 34.99
CA GLN A 132 -13.41 -0.45 36.43
C GLN A 132 -14.69 0.24 36.95
N PRO A 133 -15.57 -0.41 37.75
CA PRO A 133 -16.79 0.24 38.23
C PRO A 133 -16.60 0.91 39.59
N LEU A 134 -16.87 2.22 39.63
CA LEU A 134 -17.20 3.06 40.80
C LEU A 134 -18.53 3.76 40.37
N LEU A 135 -19.65 3.84 41.10
CA LEU A 135 -19.88 4.07 42.53
C LEU A 135 -21.40 3.89 42.88
N ALA A 136 -21.69 3.68 44.18
CA ALA A 136 -22.82 4.21 45.00
C ALA A 136 -24.29 3.77 44.81
N PRO A 137 -25.18 4.04 45.80
CA PRO A 137 -24.98 4.76 47.08
C PRO A 137 -24.99 3.90 48.34
#